data_AF-X1PLE1-F1
#
_entry.id   AF-X1PLE1-F1
#
_cell.length_a   1.000
_cell.length_b   1.000
_cell.length_c   1.000
_cell.angle_alpha   90.00
_cell.angle_beta   90.00
_cell.angle_gamma   90.00
#
_symmetry.space_group_name_H-M   'P 1'
#
loop_
_entity.id
_entity.type
_entity.pdbx_description
1 polymer ?
#
loop_
_entity_poly.entity_id
_entity_poly.type
_entity_poly.pdbx_seq_one_letter_code
_entity_poly.pdbx_strand_id
1 'polypeptide(L)'
;MRVVNGRAVKVTGNPLSKVSEGENCARAHVGLQVLYDPERVTTPLKRTNPMKGKGIDPGWTPISWGQALGEVSERLRALREKGQPHQLLLLYGLNTTSGKDIIRHFADAYGTPNVISADGLDNEADKAGEWMADGNYTQSAYDLARTNYILSFGASILESYKPQDL
;
A
#
# COMPACT_ATOMS: atom_id res chain seq x y z
N MET A 1 -9.51 -14.45 -11.99
CA MET A 1 -8.69 -15.49 -11.35
C MET A 1 -9.24 -16.86 -11.72
N ARG A 2 -8.38 -17.80 -12.15
CA ARG A 2 -8.76 -19.20 -12.32
C ARG A 2 -8.36 -19.99 -11.07
N VAL A 3 -9.29 -20.78 -10.55
CA VAL A 3 -9.10 -21.64 -9.38
C VAL A 3 -9.28 -23.10 -9.81
N VAL A 4 -8.39 -23.98 -9.35
CA VAL A 4 -8.47 -25.44 -9.55
C VAL A 4 -8.17 -26.09 -8.22
N ASN A 5 -9.03 -27.00 -7.76
CA ASN A 5 -8.88 -27.72 -6.48
C ASN A 5 -8.65 -26.76 -5.29
N GLY A 6 -9.40 -25.65 -5.23
CA GLY A 6 -9.29 -24.65 -4.16
C GLY A 6 -8.03 -23.77 -4.21
N ARG A 7 -7.17 -23.93 -5.22
CA ARG A 7 -5.96 -23.13 -5.40
C ARG A 7 -6.09 -22.19 -6.59
N ALA A 8 -5.76 -20.92 -6.40
CA ALA A 8 -5.56 -19.99 -7.51
C ALA A 8 -4.36 -20.45 -8.36
N VAL A 9 -4.55 -20.58 -9.67
CA VAL A 9 -3.53 -21.10 -10.62
C VAL A 9 -3.25 -20.15 -11.78
N LYS A 10 -4.11 -19.15 -12.03
CA LYS A 10 -3.89 -18.15 -13.08
C LYS A 10 -4.52 -16.81 -12.73
N VAL A 11 -3.75 -15.75 -12.94
CA VAL A 11 -4.22 -14.36 -12.95
C VAL A 11 -4.44 -13.94 -14.40
N THR A 12 -5.59 -13.33 -14.68
CA THR A 12 -5.94 -12.70 -15.96
C THR A 12 -6.59 -11.36 -15.64
N GLY A 13 -6.48 -10.40 -16.56
CA GLY A 13 -7.24 -9.16 -16.44
C GLY A 13 -8.74 -9.41 -16.43
N ASN A 14 -9.49 -8.44 -15.93
CA ASN A 14 -10.94 -8.47 -15.96
C ASN A 14 -11.40 -8.02 -17.36
N PRO A 15 -12.06 -8.87 -18.18
CA PRO A 15 -12.51 -8.48 -19.52
C PRO A 15 -13.60 -7.41 -19.50
N LEU A 16 -14.24 -7.17 -18.34
CA LEU A 16 -15.22 -6.09 -18.16
C LEU A 16 -14.57 -4.75 -17.78
N SER A 17 -13.24 -4.71 -17.61
CA SER A 17 -12.50 -3.49 -17.33
C SER A 17 -12.51 -2.60 -18.56
N LYS A 18 -13.01 -1.37 -18.44
CA LYS A 18 -12.94 -0.37 -19.52
C LYS A 18 -11.54 0.20 -19.74
N VAL A 19 -10.65 0.05 -18.75
CA VAL A 19 -9.29 0.62 -18.79
C VAL A 19 -8.29 -0.40 -19.33
N SER A 20 -8.45 -1.67 -18.97
CA SER A 20 -7.46 -2.69 -19.32
C SER A 20 -7.99 -3.75 -20.27
N GLU A 21 -9.30 -3.79 -20.54
CA GLU A 21 -9.94 -4.68 -21.53
C GLU A 21 -9.56 -6.17 -21.41
N GLY A 22 -9.26 -6.64 -20.20
CA GLY A 22 -8.82 -8.02 -19.93
C GLY A 22 -7.31 -8.25 -19.98
N GLU A 23 -6.53 -7.25 -20.38
CA GLU A 23 -5.07 -7.27 -20.40
C GLU A 23 -4.46 -7.07 -19.01
N ASN A 24 -3.25 -7.58 -18.86
CA ASN A 24 -2.44 -7.45 -17.65
C ASN A 24 -0.94 -7.47 -17.98
N CYS A 25 -0.14 -6.74 -17.19
CA CYS A 25 1.32 -6.79 -17.34
C CYS A 25 1.90 -8.10 -16.77
N ALA A 26 3.14 -8.41 -17.14
CA ALA A 26 3.85 -9.62 -16.70
C ALA A 26 3.88 -9.80 -15.17
N ARG A 27 3.91 -8.69 -14.41
CA ARG A 27 3.90 -8.70 -12.93
C ARG A 27 2.64 -9.33 -12.34
N ALA A 28 1.52 -9.34 -13.06
CA ALA A 28 0.28 -9.97 -12.58
C ALA A 28 0.47 -11.46 -12.28
N HIS A 29 1.35 -12.16 -13.02
CA HIS A 29 1.64 -13.57 -12.80
C HIS A 29 2.46 -13.83 -11.53
N VAL A 30 3.30 -12.87 -11.13
CA VAL A 30 4.09 -12.92 -9.88
C VAL A 30 3.20 -12.90 -8.64
N GLY A 31 1.98 -12.37 -8.74
CA GLY A 31 1.02 -12.36 -7.62
C GLY A 31 0.74 -13.74 -7.03
N LEU A 32 0.80 -14.81 -7.82
CA LEU A 32 0.66 -16.18 -7.31
C LEU A 32 1.89 -16.65 -6.51
N GLN A 33 3.08 -16.20 -6.88
CA GLN A 33 4.30 -16.47 -6.12
C GLN A 33 4.26 -15.77 -4.76
N VAL A 34 3.80 -14.51 -4.72
CA VAL A 34 3.60 -13.78 -3.45
C VAL A 34 2.54 -14.44 -2.57
N LEU A 35 1.43 -14.90 -3.16
CA LEU A 35 0.37 -15.57 -2.41
C LEU A 35 0.83 -16.88 -1.75
N TYR A 36 1.66 -17.65 -2.46
CA TYR A 36 2.16 -18.97 -2.03
C TYR A 36 3.61 -18.96 -1.54
N ASP A 37 4.16 -17.78 -1.25
CA ASP A 37 5.52 -17.66 -0.75
C ASP A 37 5.67 -18.47 0.55
N PRO A 38 6.60 -19.45 0.61
CA PRO A 38 6.80 -20.28 1.79
C PRO A 38 7.28 -19.48 3.01
N GLU A 39 7.85 -18.29 2.81
CA GLU A 39 8.33 -17.41 3.89
C GLU A 39 7.28 -16.37 4.32
N ARG A 40 6.08 -16.41 3.74
CA ARG A 40 5.00 -15.47 4.10
C ARG A 40 4.64 -15.60 5.58
N VAL A 41 4.63 -14.47 6.29
CA VAL A 41 4.16 -14.40 7.68
C VAL A 41 2.67 -14.73 7.77
N THR A 42 2.33 -15.81 8.47
CA THR A 42 0.94 -16.33 8.58
C THR A 42 0.29 -16.09 9.93
N THR A 43 1.07 -15.68 10.95
CA THR A 43 0.60 -15.42 12.32
C THR A 43 1.31 -14.19 12.89
N PRO A 44 0.71 -13.47 13.86
CA PRO A 44 1.42 -12.43 14.59
C PRO A 44 2.69 -12.98 15.27
N LEU A 45 3.76 -12.19 15.24
CA LEU A 45 5.04 -12.51 15.85
C LEU A 45 5.41 -11.44 16.86
N LYS A 46 6.05 -11.84 17.96
CA LYS A 46 6.60 -10.95 18.98
C LYS A 46 8.10 -11.12 19.06
N ARG A 47 8.80 -9.99 19.13
CA ARG A 47 10.24 -9.95 19.34
C ARG A 47 10.56 -10.28 20.80
N THR A 48 11.51 -11.16 21.04
CA THR A 48 11.97 -11.50 22.41
C THR A 48 13.25 -10.77 22.80
N ASN A 49 14.12 -10.45 21.85
CA ASN A 49 15.32 -9.66 22.10
C ASN A 49 14.96 -8.17 22.28
N PRO A 50 15.32 -7.50 23.39
CA PRO A 50 15.02 -6.08 23.59
C PRO A 50 15.86 -5.14 22.71
N MET A 51 17.00 -5.57 22.18
CA MET A 51 17.84 -4.78 21.27
C MET A 51 17.29 -4.76 19.84
N LYS A 52 17.46 -3.62 19.14
CA LYS A 52 17.04 -3.43 17.73
C LYS A 52 18.21 -2.93 16.91
N GLY A 53 18.34 -3.39 15.67
CA GLY A 53 19.32 -2.88 14.72
C GLY A 53 19.62 -3.83 13.58
N LYS A 54 20.31 -3.34 12.54
CA LYS A 54 20.79 -4.18 11.44
C LYS A 54 21.80 -5.20 11.98
N GLY A 55 21.61 -6.48 11.62
CA GLY A 55 22.46 -7.57 12.11
C GLY A 55 22.18 -8.04 13.54
N ILE A 56 21.17 -7.47 14.21
CA ILE A 56 20.72 -7.94 15.53
C ILE A 56 19.53 -8.87 15.33
N ASP A 57 19.66 -10.12 15.77
CA ASP A 57 18.57 -11.10 15.73
C ASP A 57 17.42 -10.66 16.66
N PRO A 58 16.20 -10.42 16.13
CA PRO A 58 15.04 -10.07 16.94
C PRO A 58 14.55 -11.22 17.86
N GLY A 59 14.83 -12.48 17.52
CA GLY A 59 14.28 -13.64 18.23
C GLY A 59 12.75 -13.66 18.18
N TRP A 60 12.19 -13.66 16.96
CA TRP A 60 10.73 -13.67 16.75
C TRP A 60 10.09 -14.96 17.25
N THR A 61 9.01 -14.83 18.02
CA THR A 61 8.18 -15.96 18.47
C THR A 61 6.71 -15.76 18.09
N PRO A 62 5.99 -16.81 17.67
CA PRO A 62 4.56 -16.72 17.40
C PRO A 62 3.74 -16.34 18.63
N ILE A 63 2.75 -15.47 18.45
CA ILE A 63 1.73 -15.15 19.46
C ILE A 63 0.34 -15.15 18.83
N SER A 64 -0.69 -15.24 19.68
CA SER A 64 -2.08 -15.17 19.20
C SER A 64 -2.47 -13.75 18.78
N TRP A 65 -3.49 -13.63 17.92
CA TRP A 65 -4.08 -12.33 17.58
C TRP A 65 -4.62 -11.58 18.81
N GLY A 66 -5.24 -12.28 19.76
CA GLY A 66 -5.73 -11.67 21.00
C GLY A 66 -4.60 -11.06 21.83
N GLN A 67 -3.47 -11.78 21.96
CA GLN A 67 -2.29 -11.25 22.65
C GLN A 67 -1.68 -10.06 21.90
N ALA A 68 -1.50 -10.17 20.58
CA ALA A 68 -0.91 -9.11 19.77
C ALA A 68 -1.72 -7.80 19.87
N LEU A 69 -3.04 -7.89 19.69
CA LEU A 69 -3.94 -6.75 19.79
C LEU A 69 -4.02 -6.21 21.22
N GLY A 70 -4.01 -7.09 22.24
CA GLY A 70 -3.99 -6.70 23.64
C GLY A 70 -2.75 -5.87 23.99
N GLU A 71 -1.56 -6.35 23.62
CA GLU A 71 -0.29 -5.67 23.88
C GLU A 71 -0.14 -4.33 23.15
N VAL A 72 -0.69 -4.21 21.94
CA VAL A 72 -0.72 -2.94 21.20
C VAL A 72 -1.72 -1.99 21.87
N SER A 73 -2.93 -2.46 22.17
CA SER A 73 -4.00 -1.65 22.77
C SER A 73 -3.63 -1.12 24.15
N GLU A 74 -2.91 -1.89 24.96
CA GLU A 74 -2.41 -1.46 26.27
C GLU A 74 -1.45 -0.27 26.15
N ARG A 75 -0.49 -0.34 25.21
CA ARG A 75 0.44 0.78 24.96
C ARG A 75 -0.27 2.02 24.46
N LEU A 76 -1.24 1.85 23.56
CA LEU A 76 -2.07 2.93 23.03
C LEU A 76 -2.93 3.57 24.14
N ARG A 77 -3.53 2.75 25.01
CA ARG A 77 -4.30 3.23 26.17
C ARG A 77 -3.41 4.05 27.12
N ALA A 78 -2.23 3.54 27.45
CA ALA A 78 -1.30 4.24 28.34
C ALA A 78 -0.87 5.61 27.80
N LEU A 79 -0.70 5.77 26.49
CA LEU A 79 -0.43 7.07 25.87
C LEU A 79 -1.64 8.01 25.99
N ARG A 80 -2.87 7.52 25.76
CA ARG A 80 -4.08 8.33 25.92
C ARG A 80 -4.32 8.75 27.36
N GLU A 81 -4.15 7.86 28.32
CA GLU A 81 -4.32 8.16 29.76
C GLU A 81 -3.31 9.21 30.24
N LYS A 82 -2.13 9.27 29.63
CA LYS A 82 -1.11 10.31 29.88
C LYS A 82 -1.37 11.62 29.14
N GLY A 83 -2.45 11.73 28.36
CA GLY A 83 -2.72 12.91 27.52
C GLY A 83 -1.73 13.07 26.35
N GLN A 84 -1.12 11.97 25.91
CA GLN A 84 -0.07 11.94 24.87
C GLN A 84 -0.48 11.17 23.59
N PRO A 85 -1.72 11.29 23.07
CA PRO A 85 -2.11 10.56 21.87
C PRO A 85 -1.26 10.95 20.64
N HIS A 86 -0.78 12.19 20.59
CA HIS A 86 0.10 12.68 19.54
C HIS A 86 1.44 11.91 19.44
N GLN A 87 1.85 11.12 20.43
CA GLN A 87 3.08 10.32 20.33
C GLN A 87 2.92 9.06 19.45
N LEU A 88 1.69 8.71 19.04
CA LEU A 88 1.49 7.65 18.07
C LEU A 88 1.82 8.14 16.67
N LEU A 89 2.78 7.51 16.01
CA LEU A 89 3.09 7.69 14.59
C LEU A 89 2.51 6.53 13.78
N LEU A 90 1.70 6.85 12.76
CA LEU A 90 1.19 5.90 11.79
C LEU A 90 1.91 6.09 10.45
N LEU A 91 2.58 5.04 9.99
CA LEU A 91 3.26 4.99 8.70
C LEU A 91 2.49 4.05 7.78
N TYR A 92 2.13 4.50 6.58
CA TYR A 92 1.50 3.62 5.60
C TYR A 92 2.04 3.81 4.18
N GLY A 93 2.17 2.67 3.47
CA GLY A 93 2.57 2.61 2.05
C GLY A 93 1.38 2.30 1.15
N LEU A 94 1.58 1.42 0.17
CA LEU A 94 0.54 0.98 -0.78
C LEU A 94 -0.69 0.44 -0.03
N ASN A 95 -1.84 1.06 -0.29
CA ASN A 95 -3.12 0.70 0.30
C ASN A 95 -4.26 0.98 -0.70
N THR A 96 -5.38 0.28 -0.53
CA THR A 96 -6.64 0.65 -1.18
C THR A 96 -7.15 1.99 -0.64
N THR A 97 -8.06 2.65 -1.36
CA THR A 97 -8.74 3.86 -0.88
C THR A 97 -9.39 3.62 0.49
N SER A 98 -10.16 2.53 0.61
CA SER A 98 -10.79 2.15 1.88
C SER A 98 -9.80 1.89 3.01
N GLY A 99 -8.63 1.32 2.72
CA GLY A 99 -7.56 1.12 3.71
C GLY A 99 -7.00 2.44 4.22
N LYS A 100 -6.74 3.39 3.31
CA LYS A 100 -6.29 4.74 3.67
C LYS A 100 -7.33 5.46 4.54
N ASP A 101 -8.62 5.32 4.24
CA ASP A 101 -9.71 5.95 4.99
C ASP A 101 -9.83 5.38 6.41
N ILE A 102 -9.73 4.06 6.57
CA ILE A 102 -9.73 3.41 7.90
C ILE A 102 -8.56 3.90 8.76
N ILE A 103 -7.37 4.05 8.17
CA ILE A 103 -6.19 4.56 8.88
C ILE A 103 -6.42 5.98 9.37
N ARG A 104 -6.98 6.85 8.52
CA ARG A 104 -7.29 8.25 8.87
C ARG A 104 -8.35 8.33 9.96
N HIS A 105 -9.46 7.62 9.81
CA HIS A 105 -10.51 7.59 10.82
C HIS A 105 -10.00 7.06 12.17
N PHE A 106 -9.13 6.05 12.15
CA PHE A 106 -8.50 5.56 13.37
C PHE A 106 -7.60 6.63 14.01
N ALA A 107 -6.79 7.34 13.22
CA ALA A 107 -5.93 8.40 13.71
C ALA A 107 -6.71 9.55 14.33
N ASP A 108 -7.78 10.00 13.67
CA ASP A 108 -8.67 11.05 14.14
C ASP A 108 -9.37 10.64 15.44
N ALA A 109 -9.93 9.43 15.48
CA ALA A 109 -10.60 8.90 16.66
C ALA A 109 -9.63 8.68 17.84
N TYR A 110 -8.39 8.29 17.56
CA TYR A 110 -7.35 8.14 18.57
C TYR A 110 -6.81 9.49 19.07
N GLY A 111 -6.81 10.51 18.20
CA GLY A 111 -6.33 11.86 18.47
C GLY A 111 -4.84 12.05 18.14
N THR A 112 -4.30 11.35 17.13
CA THR A 112 -2.95 11.61 16.64
C THR A 112 -2.98 12.33 15.28
N PRO A 113 -2.26 13.46 15.12
CA PRO A 113 -2.08 14.09 13.83
C PRO A 113 -0.96 13.45 13.00
N ASN A 114 -0.19 12.51 13.59
CA ASN A 114 1.04 11.99 13.00
C ASN A 114 0.74 10.80 12.08
N VAL A 115 0.15 11.09 10.93
CA VAL A 115 -0.13 10.13 9.86
C VAL A 115 0.73 10.46 8.65
N ILE A 116 1.71 9.60 8.35
CA ILE A 116 2.68 9.83 7.29
C ILE A 116 2.51 8.77 6.20
N SER A 117 2.19 9.21 4.99
CA SER A 117 2.12 8.36 3.83
C SER A 117 3.46 8.27 3.11
N ALA A 118 3.67 7.15 2.40
CA ALA A 118 4.78 7.04 1.45
C ALA A 118 4.57 7.85 0.17
N ASP A 119 3.45 8.57 0.01
CA ASP A 119 3.13 9.29 -1.23
C ASP A 119 4.23 10.33 -1.57
N GLY A 120 4.80 10.99 -0.55
CA GLY A 120 5.92 11.93 -0.68
C GLY A 120 7.22 11.34 -1.25
N LEU A 121 7.35 10.03 -1.31
CA LEU A 121 8.46 9.32 -1.94
C LEU A 121 8.12 8.83 -3.36
N ASP A 122 6.87 8.99 -3.80
CA ASP A 122 6.35 8.41 -5.04
C ASP A 122 6.02 9.49 -6.08
N ASN A 123 4.93 10.24 -5.91
CA ASN A 123 4.34 11.03 -7.00
C ASN A 123 3.87 12.44 -6.61
N GLU A 124 4.25 12.95 -5.44
CA GLU A 124 3.79 14.29 -5.00
C GLU A 124 4.37 15.43 -5.85
N ALA A 125 5.57 15.26 -6.42
CA ALA A 125 6.16 16.26 -7.32
C ALA A 125 5.38 16.39 -8.63
N ASP A 126 4.96 15.28 -9.23
CA ASP A 126 4.12 15.25 -10.44
C ASP A 126 2.79 15.96 -10.19
N LYS A 127 2.07 15.58 -9.11
CA LYS A 127 0.79 16.20 -8.74
C LYS A 127 0.91 17.69 -8.47
N ALA A 128 2.00 18.13 -7.83
CA ALA A 128 2.24 19.55 -7.59
C ALA A 128 2.42 20.32 -8.90
N GLY A 129 3.09 19.71 -9.90
CA GLY A 129 3.22 20.26 -11.24
C GLY A 129 1.86 20.42 -11.93
N GLU A 130 1.04 19.36 -11.93
CA GLU A 130 -0.33 19.40 -12.49
C GLU A 130 -1.17 20.47 -11.78
N TRP A 131 -1.14 20.52 -10.45
CA TRP A 131 -1.89 21.50 -9.67
C TRP A 131 -1.50 22.95 -9.98
N MET A 132 -0.21 23.23 -10.15
CA MET A 132 0.26 24.57 -10.54
C MET A 132 -0.11 24.92 -11.99
N ALA A 133 -0.24 23.93 -12.87
CA ALA A 133 -0.53 24.14 -14.28
C ALA A 133 -2.02 24.40 -14.53
N ASP A 134 -2.92 23.61 -13.94
CA ASP A 134 -4.35 23.67 -14.25
C ASP A 134 -5.28 23.50 -13.04
N GLY A 135 -4.73 23.38 -11.83
CA GLY A 135 -5.48 23.24 -10.58
C GLY A 135 -5.82 21.80 -10.19
N ASN A 136 -5.40 20.78 -10.96
CA ASN A 136 -5.68 19.38 -10.64
C ASN A 136 -4.57 18.74 -9.77
N TYR A 137 -4.91 18.36 -8.52
CA TYR A 137 -3.99 17.64 -7.64
C TYR A 137 -4.15 16.11 -7.76
N THR A 138 -3.91 15.59 -8.95
CA THR A 138 -4.05 14.17 -9.28
C THR A 138 -2.98 13.78 -10.30
N GLN A 139 -3.07 12.56 -10.83
CA GLN A 139 -2.33 12.16 -12.01
C GLN A 139 -3.25 12.22 -13.22
N SER A 140 -2.68 12.58 -14.36
CA SER A 140 -3.37 12.65 -15.63
C SER A 140 -3.41 11.32 -16.38
N ALA A 141 -4.56 11.09 -17.03
CA ALA A 141 -4.75 10.05 -18.02
C ALA A 141 -4.29 10.54 -19.40
N TYR A 142 -3.79 9.62 -20.25
CA TYR A 142 -3.33 9.95 -21.59
C TYR A 142 -4.23 9.30 -22.64
N ASP A 143 -4.81 10.09 -23.55
CA ASP A 143 -5.61 9.57 -24.67
C ASP A 143 -4.71 9.02 -25.78
N LEU A 144 -4.05 7.88 -25.50
CA LEU A 144 -3.08 7.27 -26.40
C LEU A 144 -3.72 6.86 -27.73
N ALA A 145 -4.99 6.46 -27.73
CA ALA A 145 -5.71 6.01 -28.92
C ALA A 145 -5.92 7.11 -29.97
N ARG A 146 -6.04 8.38 -29.55
CA ARG A 146 -6.23 9.54 -30.44
C ARG A 146 -4.98 10.42 -30.57
N THR A 147 -3.88 10.03 -29.94
CA THR A 147 -2.64 10.82 -29.91
C THR A 147 -1.87 10.70 -31.23
N ASN A 148 -1.61 11.84 -31.88
CA ASN A 148 -0.78 11.90 -33.09
C ASN A 148 0.71 12.11 -32.79
N TYR A 149 1.07 12.54 -31.57
CA TYR A 149 2.44 12.80 -31.16
C TYR A 149 2.62 12.63 -29.66
N ILE A 150 3.65 11.87 -29.25
CA ILE A 150 4.01 11.65 -27.84
C ILE A 150 5.35 12.31 -27.56
N LEU A 151 5.39 13.17 -26.53
CA LEU A 151 6.62 13.68 -25.93
C LEU A 151 6.71 13.17 -24.50
N SER A 152 7.72 12.34 -24.21
CA SER A 152 7.90 11.71 -22.91
C SER A 152 9.25 12.12 -22.30
N PHE A 153 9.20 12.65 -21.07
CA PHE A 153 10.38 12.97 -20.28
C PHE A 153 10.56 11.92 -19.18
N GLY A 154 11.36 10.89 -19.47
CA GLY A 154 11.71 9.86 -18.48
C GLY A 154 10.57 8.90 -18.10
N ALA A 155 9.42 8.93 -18.80
CA ALA A 155 8.31 8.02 -18.53
C ALA A 155 8.41 6.75 -19.38
N SER A 156 8.54 5.60 -18.71
CA SER A 156 8.46 4.25 -19.33
C SER A 156 7.00 3.80 -19.43
N ILE A 157 6.26 4.39 -20.38
CA ILE A 157 4.80 4.26 -20.54
C ILE A 157 4.33 2.80 -20.61
N LEU A 158 5.11 1.89 -21.21
CA LEU A 158 4.75 0.47 -21.37
C LEU A 158 5.14 -0.43 -20.18
N GLU A 159 5.97 0.05 -19.25
CA GLU A 159 6.60 -0.81 -18.24
C GLU A 159 6.15 -0.46 -16.81
N SER A 160 6.30 0.81 -16.44
CA SER A 160 6.20 1.26 -15.06
C SER A 160 5.13 2.33 -14.83
N TYR A 161 4.61 2.94 -15.90
CA TYR A 161 3.57 3.96 -15.77
C TYR A 161 2.19 3.37 -15.53
N LYS A 162 1.33 4.13 -14.85
CA LYS A 162 -0.04 3.68 -14.54
C LYS A 162 -0.88 3.69 -15.82
N PRO A 163 -1.59 2.60 -16.15
CA PRO A 163 -2.57 2.63 -17.24
C PRO A 163 -3.73 3.52 -16.82
N GLN A 164 -3.86 4.65 -17.51
CA GLN A 164 -4.90 5.63 -17.28
C GLN A 164 -5.45 6.00 -18.66
N ASP A 165 -6.43 5.23 -19.12
CA ASP A 165 -7.25 5.56 -20.29
C ASP A 165 -8.54 6.24 -19.82
N LEU A 166 -9.00 7.26 -20.56
CA LEU A 166 -10.24 8.00 -20.34
C LEU A 166 -11.47 7.22 -20.84
#